data_AF-A0ABD2YSH1-F1
#
_entry.id   AF-A0ABD2YSH1-F1
#
_cell.length_a   1.000
_cell.length_b   1.000
_cell.length_c   1.000
_cell.angle_alpha   90.00
_cell.angle_beta   90.00
_cell.angle_gamma   90.00
#
_symmetry.space_group_name_H-M   'P 1'
#
loop_
_entity.id
_entity.type
_entity.pdbx_description
1 polymer ?
#
loop_
_entity_poly.entity_id
_entity_poly.type
_entity_poly.pdbx_seq_one_letter_code
_entity_poly.pdbx_strand_id
1 'polypeptide(L)'
;MTGDASLFTNLKSKNSGKVTFGDNNNAKSIGIGDIRKNGETLIKNVLLVDNLNYNLLSVSQLCDKNLYVFFSKHECLILDKNHVILFKGARHNDVYVIHLDKIINSNVKCLTTSIDNPWLWHRRLCHFNIDLIEKLAKKELVGGLPKLKFFRNKICDACQFGKQVKISFKPKNFVSTHKPLELLHLDLFGPTQHASLGGCKYAFVIVDDYSRYTWVLFLVHKNEAFEKFVKLFSKIQNLLNLKIIRLRSDNGAEFKFGGFPEFCDHNGISHEFSVVRVPQQNGVVERKNRTL
;
A
#
# COMPACT_ATOMS: atom_id res chain seq x y z
N MET A 1 -29.73 -11.92 30.93
CA MET A 1 -28.81 -11.53 32.01
C MET A 1 -27.42 -12.06 31.66
N THR A 2 -26.38 -11.32 32.02
CA THR A 2 -24.97 -11.66 31.77
C THR A 2 -24.13 -11.26 32.98
N GLY A 3 -23.04 -11.98 33.23
CA GLY A 3 -22.01 -11.59 34.20
C GLY A 3 -20.90 -10.74 33.59
N ASP A 4 -20.83 -10.68 32.26
CA ASP A 4 -19.78 -9.98 31.53
C ASP A 4 -20.25 -8.56 31.14
N ALA A 5 -19.57 -7.55 31.68
CA ALA A 5 -19.82 -6.14 31.41
C ALA A 5 -19.33 -5.70 30.02
N SER A 6 -18.40 -6.43 29.40
CA SER A 6 -17.83 -6.07 28.09
C SER A 6 -18.82 -6.22 26.93
N LEU A 7 -19.90 -7.00 27.13
CA LEU A 7 -20.93 -7.26 26.13
C LEU A 7 -21.92 -6.10 25.96
N PHE A 8 -21.89 -5.11 26.85
CA PHE A 8 -22.83 -3.99 26.82
C PHE A 8 -22.32 -2.81 25.99
N THR A 9 -23.23 -2.20 25.24
CA THR A 9 -22.94 -0.94 24.53
C THR A 9 -23.29 0.30 25.32
N ASN A 10 -24.36 0.24 26.12
CA ASN A 10 -24.81 1.30 27.00
C ASN A 10 -25.17 0.67 28.33
N LEU A 11 -24.23 0.66 29.27
CA LEU A 11 -24.45 0.17 30.62
C LEU A 11 -24.80 1.33 31.54
N LYS A 12 -25.96 1.25 32.21
CA LYS A 12 -26.32 2.16 33.29
C LYS A 12 -26.25 1.40 34.61
N SER A 13 -25.38 1.88 35.50
CA SER A 13 -25.31 1.38 36.87
C SER A 13 -26.61 1.70 37.58
N LYS A 14 -27.38 0.65 37.91
CA LYS A 14 -28.67 0.76 38.59
C LYS A 14 -28.85 -0.50 39.42
N ASN A 15 -28.86 -0.34 40.74
CA ASN A 15 -29.29 -1.37 41.67
C ASN A 15 -30.76 -1.67 41.40
N SER A 16 -31.01 -2.68 40.57
CA SER A 16 -32.32 -2.97 40.00
C SER A 16 -33.04 -4.12 40.69
N GLY A 17 -32.47 -4.64 41.79
CA GLY A 17 -33.06 -5.68 42.61
C GLY A 17 -32.16 -6.91 42.77
N LYS A 18 -32.69 -7.93 43.44
CA LYS A 18 -32.08 -9.27 43.54
C LYS A 18 -32.69 -10.18 42.47
N VAL A 19 -31.85 -10.96 41.80
CA VAL A 19 -32.27 -12.03 40.88
C VAL A 19 -32.19 -13.34 41.65
N THR A 20 -33.31 -14.04 41.79
CA THR A 20 -33.37 -15.37 42.42
C THR A 20 -33.13 -16.43 41.35
N PHE A 21 -32.17 -17.32 41.58
CA PHE A 21 -31.89 -18.45 40.71
C PHE A 21 -32.71 -19.68 41.11
N GLY A 22 -32.69 -20.72 40.27
CA GLY A 22 -33.45 -21.96 40.50
C GLY A 22 -33.02 -22.75 41.74
N ASP A 23 -31.87 -22.43 42.34
CA ASP A 23 -31.36 -22.97 43.60
C ASP A 23 -31.75 -22.13 44.84
N ASN A 24 -32.67 -21.16 44.68
CA ASN A 24 -33.07 -20.15 45.67
C ASN A 24 -31.96 -19.19 46.12
N ASN A 25 -30.77 -19.23 45.53
CA ASN A 25 -29.75 -18.23 45.78
C ASN A 25 -30.08 -16.92 45.08
N ASN A 26 -29.67 -15.81 45.70
CA ASN A 26 -29.96 -14.47 45.20
C ASN A 26 -28.67 -13.77 44.77
N ALA A 27 -28.57 -13.36 43.50
CA ALA A 27 -27.52 -12.47 43.03
C ALA A 27 -28.01 -11.02 42.92
N LYS A 28 -27.08 -10.08 43.10
CA LYS A 28 -27.36 -8.65 42.96
C LYS A 28 -27.25 -8.25 41.48
N SER A 29 -28.25 -7.54 40.98
CA SER A 29 -28.19 -6.89 39.69
C SER A 29 -27.47 -5.55 39.82
N ILE A 30 -26.29 -5.43 39.20
CA ILE A 30 -25.39 -4.28 39.30
C ILE A 30 -25.79 -3.18 38.30
N GLY A 31 -26.39 -3.55 37.18
CA GLY A 31 -26.74 -2.60 36.13
C GLY A 31 -27.68 -3.14 35.08
N ILE A 32 -28.17 -2.24 34.25
CA ILE A 32 -29.03 -2.57 33.10
C ILE A 32 -28.41 -1.93 31.86
N GLY A 33 -28.36 -2.67 30.77
CA GLY A 33 -27.92 -2.14 29.50
C GLY A 33 -28.39 -2.93 28.29
N ASP A 34 -27.98 -2.46 27.12
CA ASP A 34 -28.32 -3.09 25.85
C ASP A 34 -27.10 -3.80 25.24
N ILE A 35 -27.31 -5.02 24.74
CA ILE A 35 -26.31 -5.78 23.99
C ILE A 35 -26.56 -5.57 22.49
N ARG A 36 -25.55 -5.07 21.78
CA ARG A 36 -25.60 -4.83 20.33
C ARG A 36 -24.49 -5.58 19.62
N LYS A 37 -24.79 -5.99 18.38
CA LYS A 37 -23.79 -6.50 17.45
C LYS A 37 -24.05 -5.87 16.08
N ASN A 38 -23.01 -5.36 15.43
CA ASN A 38 -23.06 -4.74 14.09
C ASN A 38 -24.03 -3.55 13.93
N GLY A 39 -24.28 -2.77 14.99
CA GLY A 39 -25.02 -1.50 14.90
C GLY A 39 -26.55 -1.59 15.05
N GLU A 40 -27.12 -2.79 15.05
CA GLU A 40 -28.55 -3.01 15.35
C GLU A 40 -28.74 -3.47 16.81
N THR A 41 -29.89 -3.11 17.41
CA THR A 41 -30.16 -3.43 18.81
C THR A 41 -30.63 -4.87 18.91
N LEU A 42 -29.78 -5.78 19.41
CA LEU A 42 -30.10 -7.21 19.37
C LEU A 42 -30.92 -7.67 20.57
N ILE A 43 -30.60 -7.22 21.80
CA ILE A 43 -31.38 -7.52 23.01
C ILE A 43 -31.37 -6.31 23.95
N LYS A 44 -32.57 -5.79 24.25
CA LYS A 44 -32.78 -4.61 25.12
C LYS A 44 -33.05 -4.97 26.57
N ASN A 45 -32.63 -4.11 27.50
CA ASN A 45 -32.85 -4.22 28.95
C ASN A 45 -32.25 -5.50 29.56
N VAL A 46 -31.00 -5.80 29.22
CA VAL A 46 -30.27 -6.93 29.80
C VAL A 46 -29.72 -6.53 31.18
N LEU A 47 -29.95 -7.37 32.18
CA LEU A 47 -29.38 -7.19 33.53
C LEU A 47 -27.93 -7.69 33.57
N LEU A 48 -27.04 -6.88 34.15
CA LEU A 48 -25.69 -7.27 34.58
C LEU A 48 -25.78 -7.81 36.00
N VAL A 49 -25.48 -9.09 36.18
CA VAL A 49 -25.62 -9.80 37.46
C VAL A 49 -24.25 -10.27 37.92
N ASP A 50 -23.90 -9.95 39.17
CA ASP A 50 -22.60 -10.34 39.73
C ASP A 50 -22.44 -11.86 39.82
N ASN A 51 -21.24 -12.38 39.56
CA ASN A 51 -20.90 -13.81 39.63
C ASN A 51 -21.76 -14.75 38.77
N LEU A 52 -22.31 -14.27 37.64
CA LEU A 52 -23.03 -15.13 36.71
C LEU A 52 -22.08 -15.78 35.69
N ASN A 53 -21.83 -17.08 35.85
CA ASN A 53 -20.91 -17.84 35.00
C ASN A 53 -21.42 -18.08 33.56
N TYR A 54 -22.75 -18.08 33.36
CA TYR A 54 -23.37 -18.34 32.05
C TYR A 54 -24.44 -17.31 31.71
N ASN A 55 -24.49 -16.93 30.43
CA ASN A 55 -25.49 -15.97 29.95
C ASN A 55 -26.85 -16.64 29.79
N LEU A 56 -27.88 -16.06 30.40
CA LEU A 56 -29.24 -16.60 30.40
C LEU A 56 -30.21 -15.65 29.73
N LEU A 57 -31.09 -16.21 28.90
CA LEU A 57 -32.19 -15.48 28.26
C LEU A 57 -33.51 -15.92 28.90
N SER A 58 -34.26 -14.98 29.45
CA SER A 58 -35.54 -15.28 30.10
C SER A 58 -36.63 -15.48 29.04
N VAL A 59 -37.23 -16.67 29.01
CA VAL A 59 -38.34 -17.00 28.10
C VAL A 59 -39.58 -16.16 28.43
N SER A 60 -39.90 -15.96 29.72
CA SER A 60 -41.05 -15.15 30.12
C SER A 60 -40.93 -13.71 29.61
N GLN A 61 -39.75 -13.10 29.72
CA GLN A 61 -39.52 -11.74 29.21
C GLN A 61 -39.59 -11.64 27.67
N LEU A 62 -39.30 -12.72 26.96
CA LEU A 62 -39.49 -12.77 25.50
C LEU A 62 -40.99 -12.80 25.18
N CYS A 63 -41.76 -13.62 25.89
CA CYS A 63 -43.20 -13.69 25.75
C CYS A 63 -43.88 -12.35 26.10
N ASP A 64 -43.46 -11.68 27.17
CA ASP A 64 -43.97 -10.35 27.57
C ASP A 64 -43.71 -9.28 26.49
N LYS A 65 -42.65 -9.46 25.68
CA LYS A 65 -42.33 -8.61 24.52
C LYS A 65 -43.10 -9.01 23.26
N ASN A 66 -44.07 -9.91 23.36
CA ASN A 66 -44.87 -10.47 22.25
C ASN A 66 -44.02 -11.23 21.21
N LEU A 67 -42.95 -11.89 21.65
CA LEU A 67 -42.18 -12.80 20.81
C LEU A 67 -42.66 -14.23 21.04
N TYR A 68 -42.72 -15.03 19.98
CA TYR A 68 -43.07 -16.44 20.07
C TYR A 68 -41.81 -17.27 20.27
N VAL A 69 -41.83 -18.21 21.21
CA VAL A 69 -40.71 -19.11 21.47
C VAL A 69 -41.17 -20.55 21.26
N PHE A 70 -40.56 -21.24 20.30
CA PHE A 70 -40.86 -22.64 19.98
C PHE A 70 -39.67 -23.52 20.35
N PHE A 71 -39.93 -24.58 21.11
CA PHE A 71 -38.95 -25.60 21.42
C PHE A 71 -39.30 -26.88 20.67
N SER A 72 -38.33 -27.43 19.95
CA SER A 72 -38.40 -28.74 19.30
C SER A 72 -37.37 -29.68 19.92
N LYS A 73 -37.39 -30.97 19.56
CA LYS A 73 -36.42 -31.95 20.05
C LYS A 73 -34.96 -31.54 19.78
N HIS A 74 -34.70 -30.77 18.72
CA HIS A 74 -33.36 -30.46 18.22
C HIS A 74 -32.99 -28.97 18.29
N GLU A 75 -33.97 -28.07 18.28
CA GLU A 75 -33.75 -26.62 18.17
C GLU A 75 -34.81 -25.78 18.89
N CYS A 76 -34.42 -24.55 19.23
CA CYS A 76 -35.29 -23.50 19.75
C CYS A 76 -35.35 -22.36 18.73
N LEU A 77 -36.55 -21.87 18.43
CA LEU A 77 -36.82 -20.77 17.51
C LEU A 77 -37.52 -19.63 18.27
N ILE A 78 -37.01 -18.42 18.12
CA ILE A 78 -37.66 -17.20 18.62
C ILE A 78 -38.13 -16.40 17.41
N LEU A 79 -39.44 -16.14 17.32
CA LEU A 79 -40.07 -15.44 16.21
C LEU A 79 -40.63 -14.08 16.66
N ASP A 80 -40.64 -13.12 15.74
CA ASP A 80 -41.39 -11.87 15.89
C ASP A 80 -42.91 -12.09 15.65
N LYS A 81 -43.72 -11.06 15.89
CA LYS A 81 -45.17 -11.02 15.65
C LYS A 81 -45.57 -11.44 14.24
N ASN A 82 -44.69 -11.21 13.26
CA ASN A 82 -44.90 -11.58 11.85
C ASN A 82 -44.41 -13.01 11.52
N HIS A 83 -44.14 -13.84 12.54
CA HIS A 83 -43.58 -15.18 12.42
C HIS A 83 -42.20 -15.27 11.73
N VAL A 84 -41.46 -14.16 11.71
CA VAL A 84 -40.08 -14.12 11.19
C VAL A 84 -39.11 -14.60 12.27
N ILE A 85 -38.21 -15.53 11.93
CA ILE A 85 -37.19 -16.07 12.84
C ILE A 85 -36.18 -14.98 13.20
N LEU A 86 -36.12 -14.60 14.47
CA LEU A 86 -35.14 -13.66 15.03
C LEU A 86 -33.91 -14.40 15.58
N PHE A 87 -34.13 -15.50 16.30
CA PHE A 87 -33.06 -16.30 16.87
C PHE A 87 -33.30 -17.78 16.63
N LYS A 88 -32.23 -18.50 16.35
CA LYS A 88 -32.20 -19.97 16.26
C LYS A 88 -31.15 -20.49 17.22
N GLY A 89 -31.57 -21.34 18.15
CA GLY A 89 -30.70 -22.04 19.10
C GLY A 89 -30.68 -23.53 18.83
N ALA A 90 -29.50 -24.14 18.86
CA ALA A 90 -29.37 -25.59 18.77
C ALA A 90 -29.43 -26.21 20.18
N ARG A 91 -30.05 -27.37 20.31
CA ARG A 91 -30.03 -28.13 21.57
C ARG A 91 -28.67 -28.82 21.71
N HIS A 92 -27.97 -28.50 22.80
CA HIS A 92 -26.75 -29.19 23.23
C HIS A 92 -27.04 -29.82 24.59
N ASN A 93 -27.09 -31.16 24.63
CA ASN A 93 -27.56 -31.94 25.79
C ASN A 93 -28.97 -31.48 26.22
N ASP A 94 -29.13 -30.94 27.42
CA ASP A 94 -30.41 -30.48 27.97
C ASP A 94 -30.58 -28.96 27.96
N VAL A 95 -29.69 -28.23 27.28
CA VAL A 95 -29.75 -26.77 27.18
C VAL A 95 -29.82 -26.34 25.71
N TYR A 96 -30.62 -25.32 25.44
CA TYR A 96 -30.67 -24.68 24.12
C TYR A 96 -29.69 -23.51 24.10
N VAL A 97 -28.74 -23.56 23.17
CA VAL A 97 -27.67 -22.57 23.06
C VAL A 97 -27.90 -21.72 21.82
N ILE A 98 -27.95 -20.39 22.01
CA ILE A 98 -28.05 -19.42 20.92
C ILE A 98 -26.65 -18.83 20.70
N HIS A 99 -26.07 -19.09 19.54
CA HIS A 99 -24.81 -18.48 19.14
C HIS A 99 -25.08 -17.15 18.43
N LEU A 100 -24.88 -16.03 19.13
CA LEU A 100 -25.01 -14.68 18.56
C LEU A 100 -24.03 -14.43 17.40
N ASP A 101 -22.99 -15.25 17.25
CA ASP A 101 -22.00 -15.17 16.16
C ASP A 101 -22.46 -15.78 14.85
N LYS A 102 -23.41 -16.72 14.90
CA LYS A 102 -23.94 -17.42 13.72
C LYS A 102 -25.23 -16.79 13.21
N ILE A 103 -25.73 -15.73 13.84
CA ILE A 103 -26.86 -14.91 13.37
C ILE A 103 -26.38 -13.98 12.24
N ILE A 104 -25.71 -14.55 11.26
CA ILE A 104 -25.56 -13.93 9.95
C ILE A 104 -26.79 -14.39 9.20
N ASN A 105 -27.78 -13.50 9.12
CA ASN A 105 -29.07 -13.64 8.44
C ASN A 105 -29.10 -14.77 7.38
N SER A 106 -29.88 -15.83 7.66
CA SER A 106 -30.27 -16.83 6.65
C SER A 106 -31.19 -16.25 5.55
N ASN A 107 -31.58 -14.98 5.68
CA ASN A 107 -32.06 -14.15 4.57
C ASN A 107 -30.90 -13.29 4.05
N VAL A 108 -29.99 -13.88 3.29
CA VAL A 108 -29.12 -13.13 2.38
C VAL A 108 -29.97 -12.70 1.17
N LYS A 109 -30.97 -11.83 1.41
CA LYS A 109 -31.25 -10.79 0.42
C LYS A 109 -30.07 -9.85 0.52
N CYS A 110 -29.37 -9.70 -0.60
CA CYS A 110 -28.23 -8.80 -0.79
C CYS A 110 -28.54 -7.40 -0.23
N LEU A 111 -28.25 -7.17 1.06
CA LEU A 111 -28.38 -5.89 1.76
C LEU A 111 -27.08 -5.10 1.68
N THR A 112 -26.29 -5.32 0.62
CA THR A 112 -25.11 -4.48 0.32
C THR A 112 -25.43 -3.27 -0.55
N THR A 113 -26.72 -2.96 -0.78
CA THR A 113 -27.13 -1.86 -1.67
C THR A 113 -27.53 -0.57 -0.96
N SER A 114 -27.49 -0.49 0.37
CA SER A 114 -27.93 0.72 1.11
C SER A 114 -26.85 1.41 1.93
N ILE A 115 -25.58 1.16 1.64
CA ILE A 115 -24.52 2.11 1.95
C ILE A 115 -23.76 2.29 0.65
N ASP A 116 -24.03 3.41 -0.04
CA ASP A 116 -23.20 3.86 -1.15
C ASP A 116 -21.78 4.04 -0.62
N ASN A 117 -20.99 2.97 -0.71
CA ASN A 117 -19.62 2.99 -0.25
C ASN A 117 -18.87 3.91 -1.22
N PRO A 118 -18.41 5.10 -0.79
CA PRO A 118 -17.74 6.04 -1.67
C PRO A 118 -16.49 5.41 -2.29
N TRP A 119 -15.83 4.51 -1.54
CA TRP A 119 -14.67 3.76 -2.02
C TRP A 119 -14.99 2.74 -3.10
N LEU A 120 -16.21 2.20 -3.13
CA LEU A 120 -16.66 1.34 -4.22
C LEU A 120 -16.79 2.14 -5.51
N TRP A 121 -17.36 3.35 -5.44
CA TRP A 121 -17.45 4.27 -6.57
C TRP A 121 -16.08 4.75 -7.05
N HIS A 122 -15.16 5.06 -6.14
CA HIS A 122 -13.77 5.35 -6.49
C HIS A 122 -13.13 4.21 -7.30
N ARG A 123 -13.35 2.94 -6.92
CA ARG A 123 -12.85 1.77 -7.66
C ARG A 123 -13.56 1.59 -9.00
N ARG A 124 -14.88 1.74 -9.05
CA ARG A 124 -15.69 1.61 -10.28
C ARG A 124 -15.37 2.68 -11.32
N LEU A 125 -15.06 3.89 -10.89
CA LEU A 125 -14.66 5.00 -11.75
C LEU A 125 -13.14 5.00 -12.03
N CYS A 126 -12.53 3.83 -12.09
CA CYS A 126 -11.11 3.67 -12.44
C CYS A 126 -10.15 4.49 -11.56
N HIS A 127 -10.38 4.53 -10.25
CA HIS A 127 -9.51 5.20 -9.29
C HIS A 127 -9.38 6.72 -9.53
N PHE A 128 -10.44 7.35 -10.05
CA PHE A 128 -10.52 8.79 -10.23
C PHE A 128 -10.26 9.56 -8.94
N ASN A 129 -9.81 10.81 -9.08
CA ASN A 129 -9.58 11.67 -7.92
C ASN A 129 -10.86 11.77 -7.07
N ILE A 130 -10.74 11.43 -5.79
CA ILE A 130 -11.84 11.42 -4.82
C ILE A 130 -12.52 12.79 -4.72
N ASP A 131 -11.74 13.87 -4.69
CA ASP A 131 -12.26 15.24 -4.63
C ASP A 131 -13.06 15.59 -5.89
N LEU A 132 -12.67 15.02 -7.03
CA LEU A 132 -13.37 15.22 -8.29
C LEU A 132 -14.68 14.43 -8.32
N ILE A 133 -14.69 13.18 -7.84
CA ILE A 133 -15.92 12.39 -7.69
C ILE A 133 -16.89 13.09 -6.74
N GLU A 134 -16.41 13.61 -5.61
CA GLU A 134 -17.24 14.36 -4.66
C GLU A 134 -17.81 15.64 -5.28
N LYS A 135 -17.01 16.40 -6.04
CA LYS A 135 -17.47 17.60 -6.76
C LYS A 135 -18.53 17.25 -7.82
N LEU A 136 -18.34 16.16 -8.57
CA LEU A 136 -19.30 15.69 -9.58
C LEU A 136 -20.63 15.29 -8.94
N ALA A 137 -20.58 14.54 -7.82
CA ALA A 137 -21.76 14.15 -7.06
C ALA A 137 -22.48 15.36 -6.46
N LYS A 138 -21.75 16.32 -5.88
CA LYS A 138 -22.32 17.53 -5.25
C LYS A 138 -22.98 18.46 -6.25
N LYS A 139 -22.41 18.59 -7.46
CA LYS A 139 -22.95 19.42 -8.54
C LYS A 139 -23.95 18.69 -9.44
N GLU A 140 -24.27 17.43 -9.13
CA GLU A 140 -25.21 16.58 -9.87
C GLU A 140 -24.91 16.54 -11.39
N LEU A 141 -23.62 16.53 -11.74
CA LEU A 141 -23.16 16.60 -13.15
C LEU A 141 -23.19 15.24 -13.87
N VAL A 142 -23.38 14.15 -13.13
CA VAL A 142 -23.37 12.78 -13.66
C VAL A 142 -24.66 12.08 -13.20
N GLY A 143 -25.50 11.69 -14.16
CA GLY A 143 -26.71 10.94 -13.89
C GLY A 143 -26.39 9.58 -13.25
N GLY A 144 -27.10 9.23 -12.16
CA GLY A 144 -26.94 7.96 -11.48
C GLY A 144 -25.78 7.88 -10.48
N LEU A 145 -25.00 8.96 -10.29
CA LEU A 145 -24.01 9.04 -9.22
C LEU A 145 -24.70 9.52 -7.92
N PRO A 146 -24.69 8.71 -6.84
CA PRO A 146 -25.31 9.10 -5.57
C PRO A 146 -24.51 10.19 -4.86
N LYS A 147 -25.11 10.82 -3.84
CA LYS A 147 -24.44 11.84 -3.02
C LYS A 147 -23.40 11.19 -2.11
N LEU A 148 -22.16 11.13 -2.59
CA LEU A 148 -21.04 10.51 -1.88
C LEU A 148 -20.37 11.50 -0.91
N LYS A 149 -20.03 11.02 0.29
CA LYS A 149 -19.15 11.72 1.24
C LYS A 149 -17.95 10.85 1.58
N PHE A 150 -16.76 11.27 1.17
CA PHE A 150 -15.54 10.49 1.42
C PHE A 150 -14.95 10.81 2.79
N PHE A 151 -14.51 9.77 3.50
CA PHE A 151 -13.71 9.92 4.72
C PHE A 151 -12.24 10.15 4.35
N ARG A 152 -11.70 11.32 4.69
CA ARG A 152 -10.33 11.73 4.35
C ARG A 152 -9.23 10.94 5.06
N ASN A 153 -9.58 10.08 6.02
CA ASN A 153 -8.63 9.31 6.82
C ASN A 153 -8.24 7.97 6.18
N LYS A 154 -8.73 7.69 4.96
CA LYS A 154 -8.41 6.44 4.24
C LYS A 154 -7.69 6.79 2.96
N ILE A 155 -6.62 6.05 2.69
CA ILE A 155 -5.84 6.12 1.46
C ILE A 155 -6.16 4.86 0.65
N CYS A 156 -6.21 4.98 -0.67
CA CYS A 156 -6.32 3.81 -1.55
C CYS A 156 -4.92 3.29 -1.91
N ASP A 157 -4.59 2.08 -1.48
CA ASP A 157 -3.30 1.44 -1.74
C ASP A 157 -2.99 1.38 -3.24
N ALA A 158 -3.96 0.97 -4.07
CA ALA A 158 -3.79 0.91 -5.52
C ALA A 158 -3.48 2.28 -6.15
N CYS A 159 -4.14 3.35 -5.68
CA CYS A 159 -3.80 4.71 -6.09
C CYS A 159 -2.40 5.11 -5.65
N GLN A 160 -2.02 4.75 -4.42
CA GLN A 160 -0.72 5.09 -3.87
C GLN A 160 0.38 4.44 -4.71
N PHE A 161 0.31 3.14 -4.96
CA PHE A 161 1.29 2.44 -5.80
C PHE A 161 1.28 2.93 -7.25
N GLY A 162 0.10 3.18 -7.84
CA GLY A 162 -0.02 3.61 -9.23
C GLY A 162 0.41 5.07 -9.48
N LYS A 163 0.27 5.95 -8.48
CA LYS A 163 0.63 7.37 -8.59
C LYS A 163 1.97 7.72 -7.93
N GLN A 164 2.63 6.74 -7.32
CA GLN A 164 3.94 6.94 -6.71
C GLN A 164 4.95 7.29 -7.81
N VAL A 165 5.44 8.52 -7.77
CA VAL A 165 6.53 8.99 -8.63
C VAL A 165 7.87 8.85 -7.91
N LYS A 166 8.94 8.59 -8.66
CA LYS A 166 10.31 8.62 -8.12
C LYS A 166 10.57 10.02 -7.54
N ILE A 167 11.19 10.08 -6.36
CA ILE A 167 11.56 11.35 -5.71
C ILE A 167 12.44 12.16 -6.67
N SER A 168 12.14 13.46 -6.80
CA SER A 168 12.93 14.37 -7.63
C SER A 168 14.33 14.52 -7.05
N PHE A 169 15.34 14.41 -7.92
CA PHE A 169 16.73 14.67 -7.52
C PHE A 169 16.98 16.17 -7.46
N LYS A 170 17.65 16.64 -6.41
CA LYS A 170 18.09 18.03 -6.33
C LYS A 170 19.12 18.31 -7.43
N PRO A 171 19.02 19.43 -8.18
CA PRO A 171 20.01 19.80 -9.16
C PRO A 171 21.35 20.04 -8.46
N LYS A 172 22.43 19.52 -9.04
CA LYS A 172 23.79 19.79 -8.59
C LYS A 172 24.34 20.94 -9.43
N ASN A 173 24.41 22.13 -8.81
CA ASN A 173 24.79 23.38 -9.48
C ASN A 173 26.29 23.68 -9.45
N PHE A 174 27.07 22.85 -8.77
CA PHE A 174 28.52 23.01 -8.68
C PHE A 174 29.23 21.79 -9.25
N VAL A 175 30.36 22.05 -9.89
CA VAL A 175 31.30 21.02 -10.33
C VAL A 175 32.06 20.52 -9.11
N SER A 176 32.20 19.21 -8.94
CA SER A 176 32.87 18.65 -7.75
C SER A 176 34.38 18.52 -7.90
N THR A 177 34.90 18.72 -9.10
CA THR A 177 36.33 18.68 -9.40
C THR A 177 36.93 20.07 -9.44
N HIS A 178 38.22 20.16 -9.14
CA HIS A 178 38.98 21.41 -9.08
C HIS A 178 39.89 21.64 -10.29
N LYS A 179 40.15 20.60 -11.11
CA LYS A 179 41.02 20.69 -12.29
C LYS A 179 40.59 19.74 -13.42
N PRO A 180 41.00 19.99 -14.68
CA PRO A 180 40.82 19.04 -15.77
C PRO A 180 41.43 17.68 -15.45
N LEU A 181 40.81 16.61 -15.98
CA LEU A 181 41.20 15.20 -15.84
C LEU A 181 41.08 14.62 -14.42
N GLU A 182 40.54 15.36 -13.46
CA GLU A 182 40.29 14.81 -12.13
C GLU A 182 39.20 13.74 -12.13
N LEU A 183 38.15 13.91 -12.94
CA LEU A 183 37.06 12.96 -13.12
C LEU A 183 36.59 12.96 -14.57
N LEU A 184 36.68 11.80 -15.22
CA LEU A 184 36.09 11.58 -16.53
C LEU A 184 34.83 10.73 -16.41
N HIS A 185 33.73 11.22 -16.98
CA HIS A 185 32.49 10.47 -17.14
C HIS A 185 32.53 9.70 -18.45
N LEU A 186 32.36 8.39 -18.39
CA LEU A 186 32.36 7.47 -19.51
C LEU A 186 30.95 6.96 -19.74
N ASP A 187 30.52 6.90 -21.00
CA ASP A 187 29.28 6.27 -21.39
C ASP A 187 29.33 5.78 -22.84
N LEU A 188 28.62 4.70 -23.12
CA LEU A 188 28.54 4.12 -24.45
C LEU A 188 27.06 3.99 -24.84
N PHE A 189 26.66 4.70 -25.88
CA PHE A 189 25.31 4.59 -26.43
C PHE A 189 25.29 3.94 -27.81
N GLY A 190 24.23 3.19 -28.06
CA GLY A 190 24.01 2.41 -29.28
C GLY A 190 23.56 0.97 -28.98
N PRO A 191 23.21 0.18 -30.01
CA PRO A 191 23.39 0.48 -31.42
C PRO A 191 22.40 1.54 -31.93
N THR A 192 22.88 2.49 -32.75
CA THR A 192 22.02 3.44 -33.47
C THR A 192 21.33 2.75 -34.67
N GLN A 193 20.16 3.25 -35.07
CA GLN A 193 19.42 2.69 -36.22
C GLN A 193 20.21 2.82 -37.53
N HIS A 194 20.88 3.97 -37.71
CA HIS A 194 21.73 4.24 -38.85
C HIS A 194 23.19 4.17 -38.45
N ALA A 195 24.00 3.49 -39.28
CA ALA A 195 25.45 3.53 -39.13
C ALA A 195 25.98 4.90 -39.58
N SER A 196 27.07 5.35 -38.97
CA SER A 196 27.80 6.51 -39.47
C SER A 196 28.41 6.23 -40.86
N LEU A 197 28.94 7.27 -41.51
CA LEU A 197 29.67 7.13 -42.79
C LEU A 197 30.82 6.11 -42.72
N GLY A 198 31.40 5.90 -41.53
CA GLY A 198 32.44 4.90 -41.28
C GLY A 198 31.92 3.54 -40.82
N GLY A 199 30.62 3.25 -40.97
CA GLY A 199 30.02 1.97 -40.57
C GLY A 199 29.86 1.76 -39.06
N CYS A 200 30.10 2.78 -38.24
CA CYS A 200 30.02 2.68 -36.78
C CYS A 200 28.56 2.77 -36.31
N LYS A 201 28.17 1.92 -35.36
CA LYS A 201 26.82 1.89 -34.76
C LYS A 201 26.79 2.31 -33.30
N TYR A 202 27.95 2.52 -32.69
CA TYR A 202 28.07 2.93 -31.30
C TYR A 202 28.89 4.21 -31.21
N ALA A 203 28.59 5.00 -30.19
CA ALA A 203 29.38 6.17 -29.83
C ALA A 203 29.79 6.03 -28.36
N PHE A 204 31.10 6.14 -28.15
CA PHE A 204 31.70 6.16 -26.82
C PHE A 204 32.03 7.60 -26.45
N VAL A 205 31.34 8.11 -25.43
CA VAL A 205 31.37 9.50 -25.01
C VAL A 205 32.13 9.61 -23.70
N ILE A 206 33.09 10.51 -23.68
CA ILE A 206 33.97 10.78 -22.55
C ILE A 206 33.85 12.27 -22.24
N VAL A 207 33.40 12.61 -21.04
CA VAL A 207 33.20 14.00 -20.63
C VAL A 207 34.06 14.29 -19.41
N ASP A 208 34.89 15.32 -19.49
CA ASP A 208 35.60 15.87 -18.34
C ASP A 208 34.63 16.62 -17.42
N ASP A 209 34.62 16.31 -16.12
CA ASP A 209 33.69 16.97 -15.17
C ASP A 209 34.02 18.47 -15.00
N TYR A 210 35.30 18.85 -15.05
CA TYR A 210 35.74 20.22 -14.82
C TYR A 210 35.46 21.14 -16.02
N SER A 211 36.12 20.88 -17.14
CA SER A 211 36.06 21.70 -18.36
C SER A 211 34.80 21.49 -19.18
N ARG A 212 34.04 20.41 -18.91
CA ARG A 212 32.93 19.94 -19.75
C ARG A 212 33.34 19.58 -21.18
N TYR A 213 34.65 19.50 -21.45
CA TYR A 213 35.16 19.03 -22.73
C TYR A 213 34.71 17.60 -22.97
N THR A 214 34.30 17.31 -24.20
CA THR A 214 33.71 16.03 -24.58
C THR A 214 34.51 15.43 -25.73
N TRP A 215 34.98 14.21 -25.56
CA TRP A 215 35.50 13.37 -26.64
C TRP A 215 34.43 12.37 -27.03
N VAL A 216 34.24 12.19 -28.35
CA VAL A 216 33.32 11.21 -28.91
C VAL A 216 34.10 10.31 -29.84
N LEU A 217 34.07 9.01 -29.57
CA LEU A 217 34.74 7.97 -30.34
C LEU A 217 33.68 7.07 -30.97
N PHE A 218 33.63 7.01 -32.30
CA PHE A 218 32.73 6.11 -33.02
C PHE A 218 33.29 4.69 -33.03
N LEU A 219 32.45 3.69 -32.74
CA LEU A 219 32.82 2.28 -32.68
C LEU A 219 31.93 1.43 -33.59
N VAL A 220 32.50 0.41 -34.24
CA VAL A 220 31.73 -0.61 -34.97
C VAL A 220 31.13 -1.60 -33.97
N HIS A 221 31.94 -2.02 -32.99
CA HIS A 221 31.53 -2.90 -31.90
C HIS A 221 31.88 -2.32 -30.52
N LYS A 222 31.12 -2.73 -29.48
CA LYS A 222 31.33 -2.26 -28.11
C LYS A 222 32.70 -2.63 -27.51
N ASN A 223 33.28 -3.75 -27.95
CA ASN A 223 34.57 -4.24 -27.47
C ASN A 223 35.76 -3.36 -27.89
N GLU A 224 35.61 -2.49 -28.90
CA GLU A 224 36.63 -1.52 -29.30
C GLU A 224 36.82 -0.37 -28.29
N ALA A 225 35.86 -0.18 -27.37
CA ALA A 225 35.84 0.99 -26.47
C ALA A 225 37.14 1.10 -25.65
N PHE A 226 37.62 -0.02 -25.11
CA PHE A 226 38.83 -0.06 -24.29
C PHE A 226 40.08 0.33 -25.09
N GLU A 227 40.29 -0.27 -26.27
CA GLU A 227 41.48 0.02 -27.07
C GLU A 227 41.54 1.50 -27.50
N LYS A 228 40.41 2.06 -27.92
CA LYS A 228 40.34 3.48 -28.29
C LYS A 228 40.48 4.39 -27.07
N PHE A 229 39.98 3.98 -25.91
CA PHE A 229 40.18 4.69 -24.66
C PHE A 229 41.66 4.80 -24.31
N VAL A 230 42.42 3.70 -24.34
CA VAL A 230 43.85 3.69 -24.01
C VAL A 230 44.65 4.62 -24.94
N LYS A 231 44.36 4.58 -26.25
CA LYS A 231 44.98 5.49 -27.23
C LYS A 231 44.69 6.95 -26.93
N LEU A 232 43.43 7.26 -26.59
CA LEU A 232 43.02 8.62 -26.24
C LEU A 232 43.65 9.07 -24.91
N PHE A 233 43.69 8.20 -23.91
CA PHE A 233 44.28 8.44 -22.60
C PHE A 233 45.73 8.90 -22.73
N SER A 234 46.57 8.12 -23.42
CA SER A 234 47.99 8.48 -23.61
C SER A 234 48.14 9.81 -24.35
N LYS A 235 47.30 10.05 -25.36
CA LYS A 235 47.30 11.32 -26.10
C LYS A 235 46.94 12.52 -25.22
N ILE A 236 45.88 12.41 -24.41
CA ILE A 236 45.42 13.50 -23.55
C ILE A 236 46.45 13.80 -22.45
N GLN A 237 47.01 12.78 -21.81
CA GLN A 237 48.00 12.98 -20.76
C GLN A 237 49.26 13.64 -21.30
N ASN A 238 49.73 13.23 -22.48
CA ASN A 238 50.90 13.85 -23.12
C ASN A 238 50.64 15.30 -23.55
N LEU A 239 49.45 15.59 -24.09
CA LEU A 239 49.10 16.92 -24.55
C LEU A 239 48.94 17.94 -23.41
N LEU A 240 48.30 17.52 -22.32
CA LEU A 240 48.00 18.42 -21.19
C LEU A 240 49.04 18.36 -20.08
N ASN A 241 49.96 17.38 -20.12
CA ASN A 241 50.90 17.07 -19.04
C ASN A 241 50.19 16.91 -17.68
N LEU A 242 48.99 16.32 -17.70
CA LEU A 242 48.13 16.10 -16.54
C LEU A 242 47.76 14.62 -16.46
N LYS A 243 47.70 14.09 -15.23
CA LYS A 243 47.26 12.72 -14.98
C LYS A 243 45.76 12.66 -14.76
N ILE A 244 45.15 11.60 -15.29
CA ILE A 244 43.76 11.26 -15.01
C ILE A 244 43.70 10.58 -13.65
N ILE A 245 42.80 11.05 -12.78
CA ILE A 245 42.74 10.58 -11.38
C ILE A 245 41.60 9.58 -11.20
N ARG A 246 40.42 9.86 -11.78
CA ARG A 246 39.23 9.04 -11.59
C ARG A 246 38.44 8.88 -12.88
N LEU A 247 37.86 7.71 -13.05
CA LEU A 247 36.88 7.39 -14.09
C LEU A 247 35.55 7.08 -13.44
N ARG A 248 34.46 7.52 -14.07
CA ARG A 248 33.11 7.13 -13.66
C ARG A 248 32.33 6.60 -14.84
N SER A 249 31.82 5.38 -14.72
CA SER A 249 30.99 4.73 -15.75
C SER A 249 29.70 4.17 -15.17
N ASP A 250 28.83 3.67 -16.04
CA ASP A 250 27.77 2.77 -15.64
C ASP A 250 28.29 1.34 -15.38
N ASN A 251 27.38 0.43 -15.02
CA ASN A 251 27.70 -0.97 -14.79
C ASN A 251 27.77 -1.80 -16.09
N GLY A 252 28.01 -1.15 -17.24
CA GLY A 252 28.16 -1.82 -18.53
C GLY A 252 29.24 -2.92 -18.49
N ALA A 253 28.99 -4.02 -19.21
CA ALA A 253 29.90 -5.15 -19.24
C ALA A 253 31.27 -4.78 -19.85
N GLU A 254 31.27 -3.83 -20.79
CA GLU A 254 32.46 -3.25 -21.41
C GLU A 254 33.39 -2.55 -20.42
N PHE A 255 32.84 -1.98 -19.33
CA PHE A 255 33.61 -1.27 -18.31
C PHE A 255 33.98 -2.17 -17.13
N LYS A 256 33.19 -3.21 -16.87
CA LYS A 256 33.45 -4.18 -15.79
C LYS A 256 34.38 -5.31 -16.18
N PHE A 257 34.30 -5.77 -17.42
CA PHE A 257 35.00 -6.97 -17.90
C PHE A 257 35.85 -6.70 -19.15
N GLY A 258 35.73 -5.53 -19.79
CA GLY A 258 36.75 -5.04 -20.72
C GLY A 258 37.87 -4.42 -19.91
N GLY A 259 39.13 -4.52 -20.35
CA GLY A 259 40.37 -4.31 -19.57
C GLY A 259 40.60 -2.99 -18.81
N PHE A 260 39.56 -2.18 -18.62
CA PHE A 260 39.49 -1.02 -17.75
C PHE A 260 39.93 -1.31 -16.31
N PRO A 261 39.51 -2.39 -15.62
CA PRO A 261 39.97 -2.65 -14.26
C PRO A 261 41.49 -2.80 -14.18
N GLU A 262 42.08 -3.67 -15.01
CA GLU A 262 43.54 -3.90 -15.01
C GLU A 262 44.31 -2.63 -15.41
N PHE A 263 43.77 -1.87 -16.38
CA PHE A 263 44.34 -0.60 -16.79
C PHE A 263 44.30 0.45 -15.68
N CYS A 264 43.18 0.55 -14.95
CA CYS A 264 43.03 1.49 -13.85
C CYS A 264 44.00 1.15 -12.71
N ASP A 265 44.09 -0.12 -12.34
CA ASP A 265 45.00 -0.58 -11.30
C ASP A 265 46.46 -0.30 -11.66
N HIS A 266 46.86 -0.57 -12.92
CA HIS A 266 48.23 -0.32 -13.39
C HIS A 266 48.60 1.17 -13.40
N ASN A 267 47.65 2.05 -13.69
CA ASN A 267 47.89 3.49 -13.81
C ASN A 267 47.53 4.28 -12.54
N GLY A 268 47.08 3.61 -11.47
CA GLY A 268 46.68 4.22 -10.21
C GLY A 268 45.42 5.10 -10.32
N ILE A 269 44.48 4.71 -11.17
CA ILE A 269 43.23 5.43 -11.44
C ILE A 269 42.11 4.80 -10.63
N SER A 270 41.29 5.61 -9.95
CA SER A 270 40.10 5.09 -9.27
C SER A 270 38.92 4.98 -10.24
N HIS A 271 38.34 3.78 -10.37
CA HIS A 271 37.16 3.54 -11.20
C HIS A 271 35.88 3.47 -10.35
N GLU A 272 35.05 4.50 -10.48
CA GLU A 272 33.77 4.64 -9.78
C GLU A 272 32.60 4.15 -10.65
N PHE A 273 31.74 3.28 -10.12
CA PHE A 273 30.54 2.83 -10.83
C PHE A 273 29.30 3.57 -10.35
N SER A 274 28.44 4.01 -11.27
CA SER A 274 27.11 4.54 -10.91
C SER A 274 26.19 3.41 -10.44
N VAL A 275 25.23 3.75 -9.57
CA VAL A 275 24.24 2.81 -9.04
C VAL A 275 23.31 2.34 -10.16
N VAL A 276 23.06 1.02 -10.19
CA VAL A 276 22.15 0.38 -11.15
C VAL A 276 20.79 1.10 -11.16
N ARG A 277 20.26 1.41 -12.36
CA ARG A 277 18.98 2.13 -12.58
C ARG A 277 18.93 3.57 -12.04
N VAL A 278 20.08 4.21 -11.85
CA VAL A 278 20.20 5.63 -11.51
C VAL A 278 21.10 6.37 -12.51
N PRO A 279 20.67 6.51 -13.79
CA PRO A 279 21.46 7.21 -14.82
C PRO A 279 21.75 8.67 -14.43
N GLN A 280 20.97 9.25 -13.51
CA GLN A 280 21.21 10.59 -12.97
C GLN A 280 22.58 10.74 -12.30
N GLN A 281 23.19 9.67 -11.76
CA GLN A 281 24.53 9.73 -11.16
C GLN A 281 25.65 9.88 -12.21
N ASN A 282 25.41 9.40 -13.43
CA ASN A 282 26.24 9.69 -14.60
C ASN A 282 25.62 10.80 -15.47
N GLY A 283 24.79 11.66 -14.85
CA GLY A 283 23.94 12.63 -15.54
C GLY A 283 24.66 13.70 -16.35
N VAL A 284 25.99 13.80 -16.24
CA VAL A 284 26.85 14.70 -17.03
C VAL A 284 26.95 14.20 -18.47
N VAL A 285 27.39 12.95 -18.63
CA VAL A 285 27.56 12.32 -19.95
C VAL A 285 26.20 11.98 -20.56
N GLU A 286 25.24 11.51 -19.77
CA GLU A 286 23.85 11.27 -20.23
C GLU A 286 23.17 12.54 -20.76
N ARG A 287 23.44 13.70 -20.16
CA ARG A 287 22.97 14.99 -20.72
C ARG A 287 23.66 15.31 -22.04
N LYS A 288 24.95 15.00 -22.16
CA LYS A 288 25.71 15.24 -23.38
C LYS A 288 25.23 14.34 -24.52
N ASN A 289 24.92 13.07 -24.24
CA ASN A 289 24.36 12.14 -25.23
C ASN A 289 23.03 12.62 -25.81
N ARG A 290 22.22 13.37 -25.05
CA ARG A 290 20.98 13.98 -25.58
C ARG A 290 21.22 15.19 -26.49
N THR A 291 22.40 15.79 -26.44
CA THR A 291 22.78 16.93 -27.28
C THR A 291 23.52 16.50 -28.54
N LEU A 292 24.26 15.38 -28.47
CA LEU A 292 24.93 14.74 -29.59
C LEU A 292 23.93 14.02 -30.50
#